data_AF-A0A5B7D633-F1
#
_entry.id   AF-A0A5B7D633-F1
#
_cell.length_a   1.000
_cell.length_b   1.000
_cell.length_c   1.000
_cell.angle_alpha   90.00
_cell.angle_beta   90.00
_cell.angle_gamma   90.00
#
_symmetry.space_group_name_H-M   'P 1'
#
loop_
_entity.id
_entity.type
_entity.pdbx_description
1 polymer ?
#
loop_
_entity_poly.entity_id
_entity_poly.type
_entity_poly.pdbx_seq_one_letter_code
_entity_poly.pdbx_strand_id
1 'polypeptide(L)'
;MKSEFLKALSSIEAILIRATLSEQMAATYLSDVIMDTAVPTQTGQPRAVEVEQCQCPMEYTGLSCETCKAGYYRKALTNQCLQCPCNGHESSCAERPDGSVQCECLSGYYGPSCAESGLMVELRPIKVLFSQQAREVYENFTCSYHSTEPLSMTITREPTWVEDGAPAALMDSQAPHLIEQYAHGAKYFSLLRLLRGHRTVTCRVFDASNKEVAQMSSQIFYTYKDWTARQDTTVEDGPSIEVTVSEPSIKVVTVNSTVQLACSARAVTGTRIPVTWSKVGGELPYGRARDNRQGLLVITEVQYLDVNQ
;
A
#
# COMPACT_ATOMS: atom_id res chain seq x y z
N MET A 1 -6.34 17.43 32.57
CA MET A 1 -7.72 17.28 32.07
C MET A 1 -7.99 18.15 30.84
N LYS A 2 -7.68 19.46 30.85
CA LYS A 2 -7.80 20.35 29.68
C LYS A 2 -6.99 19.89 28.44
N SER A 3 -5.75 19.44 28.63
CA SER A 3 -4.88 18.98 27.53
C SER A 3 -5.39 17.72 26.83
N GLU A 4 -5.91 16.74 27.57
CA GLU A 4 -6.47 15.50 27.02
C GLU A 4 -7.75 15.76 26.23
N PHE A 5 -8.57 16.70 26.70
CA PHE A 5 -9.78 17.13 25.99
C PHE A 5 -9.45 17.88 24.69
N LEU A 6 -8.50 18.82 24.72
CA LEU A 6 -8.08 19.55 23.52
C LEU A 6 -7.38 18.64 22.49
N LYS A 7 -6.69 17.58 22.91
CA LYS A 7 -6.17 16.55 22.00
C LYS A 7 -7.28 15.83 21.24
N ALA A 8 -8.36 15.43 21.94
CA ALA A 8 -9.50 14.76 21.33
C ALA A 8 -10.22 15.65 20.31
N LEU A 9 -10.16 16.98 20.49
CA LEU A 9 -10.79 17.95 19.58
C LEU A 9 -9.85 18.44 18.45
N SER A 10 -8.57 18.07 18.45
CA SER A 10 -7.57 18.62 17.52
C SER A 10 -7.75 18.21 16.05
N SER A 11 -8.58 17.20 15.78
CA SER A 11 -8.91 16.75 14.43
C SER A 11 -10.22 15.94 14.43
N ILE A 12 -11.34 16.58 14.77
CA ILE A 12 -12.65 15.92 14.76
C ILE A 12 -13.14 15.79 13.32
N GLU A 13 -13.19 14.55 12.81
CA GLU A 13 -13.81 14.25 11.52
C GLU A 13 -15.33 14.07 11.65
N ALA A 14 -15.80 13.52 12.77
CA ALA A 14 -17.21 13.34 13.08
C ALA A 14 -17.49 13.34 14.60
N ILE A 15 -18.65 13.88 15.00
CA ILE A 15 -19.20 13.75 16.36
C ILE A 15 -20.37 12.77 16.30
N LEU A 16 -20.20 11.58 16.88
CA LEU A 16 -21.22 10.53 16.87
C LEU A 16 -21.97 10.51 18.22
N ILE A 17 -23.30 10.72 18.17
CA ILE A 17 -24.17 10.66 19.35
C ILE A 17 -24.95 9.34 19.29
N ARG A 18 -24.79 8.50 20.32
CA ARG A 18 -25.55 7.25 20.42
C ARG A 18 -26.93 7.52 21.01
N ALA A 19 -27.98 7.35 20.21
CA ALA A 19 -29.35 7.31 20.71
C ALA A 19 -29.65 5.93 21.31
N THR A 20 -30.25 5.90 22.51
CA THR A 20 -30.67 4.66 23.16
C THR A 20 -32.07 4.30 22.67
N LEU A 21 -32.23 3.16 21.98
CA LEU A 21 -33.55 2.68 21.58
C LEU A 21 -34.31 2.15 22.82
N SER A 22 -35.56 2.58 22.99
CA SER A 22 -36.51 2.04 23.97
C SER A 22 -37.83 1.74 23.25
N GLU A 23 -38.52 0.67 23.65
CA GLU A 23 -39.80 0.26 23.04
C GLU A 23 -40.92 1.30 23.21
N GLN A 24 -40.75 2.29 24.09
CA GLN A 24 -41.69 3.39 24.31
C GLN A 24 -41.23 4.74 23.73
N MET A 25 -40.14 4.78 22.96
CA MET A 25 -39.69 6.03 22.33
C MET A 25 -40.48 6.33 21.05
N ALA A 26 -41.20 7.45 21.04
CA ALA A 26 -41.93 7.93 19.87
C ALA A 26 -41.04 8.68 18.86
N ALA A 27 -40.06 9.46 19.33
CA ALA A 27 -39.06 10.13 18.50
C ALA A 27 -37.84 10.53 19.33
N THR A 28 -36.67 10.61 18.70
CA THR A 28 -35.46 11.25 19.24
C THR A 28 -34.94 12.22 18.19
N TYR A 29 -34.64 13.45 18.58
CA TYR A 29 -34.05 14.45 17.70
C TYR A 29 -32.99 15.23 18.47
N LEU A 30 -32.01 15.73 17.72
CA LEU A 30 -30.98 16.63 18.20
C LEU A 30 -31.38 18.05 17.79
N SER A 31 -31.44 18.98 18.74
CA SER A 31 -31.68 20.40 18.47
C SER A 31 -30.55 21.26 19.03
N ASP A 32 -30.45 22.49 18.53
CA ASP A 32 -29.57 23.55 19.07
C ASP A 32 -28.07 23.24 19.09
N VAL A 33 -27.58 22.49 18.09
CA VAL A 33 -26.14 22.29 17.90
C VAL A 33 -25.53 23.53 17.24
N ILE A 34 -24.72 24.26 18.00
CA ILE A 34 -24.00 25.45 17.53
C ILE A 34 -22.50 25.16 17.64
N MET A 35 -21.76 25.45 16.57
CA MET A 35 -20.31 25.41 16.53
C MET A 35 -19.80 26.75 16.04
N ASP A 36 -19.11 27.47 16.92
CA ASP A 36 -18.48 28.73 16.56
C ASP A 36 -17.12 28.47 15.90
N THR A 37 -16.76 29.34 14.95
CA THR A 37 -15.45 29.30 14.28
C THR A 37 -14.83 30.69 14.33
N ALA A 38 -13.51 30.73 14.43
CA ALA A 38 -12.76 31.99 14.36
C ALA A 38 -12.03 32.07 13.03
N VAL A 39 -12.09 33.24 12.41
CA VAL A 39 -11.33 33.57 11.21
C VAL A 39 -10.36 34.72 11.50
N PRO A 40 -9.21 34.78 10.81
CA PRO A 40 -8.23 35.85 11.03
C PRO A 40 -8.70 37.22 10.51
N THR A 41 -9.74 37.26 9.67
CA THR A 41 -10.30 38.49 9.10
C THR A 41 -11.29 39.16 10.05
N GLN A 42 -11.34 40.49 10.02
CA GLN A 42 -12.23 41.26 10.89
C GLN A 42 -13.66 41.21 10.36
N THR A 43 -14.54 40.47 11.03
CA THR A 43 -15.94 40.25 10.62
C THR A 43 -16.94 41.20 11.30
N GLY A 44 -16.47 42.08 12.20
CA GLY A 44 -17.33 42.92 13.04
C GLY A 44 -17.92 42.20 14.26
N GLN A 45 -17.65 40.89 14.42
CA GLN A 45 -18.00 40.13 15.63
C GLN A 45 -16.95 40.30 16.74
N PRO A 46 -17.29 39.96 18.00
CA PRO A 46 -16.32 39.95 19.10
C PRO A 46 -15.12 39.06 18.79
N ARG A 47 -13.94 39.48 19.21
CA ARG A 47 -12.71 38.69 19.06
C ARG A 47 -12.86 37.36 19.81
N ALA A 48 -12.59 36.25 19.13
CA ALA A 48 -12.49 34.94 19.76
C ALA A 48 -11.24 34.90 20.67
N VAL A 49 -11.44 35.08 21.98
CA VAL A 49 -10.35 35.14 22.97
C VAL A 49 -9.81 33.77 23.37
N GLU A 50 -10.56 32.70 23.08
CA GLU A 50 -10.21 31.33 23.43
C GLU A 50 -9.43 30.59 22.34
N VAL A 51 -9.23 31.23 21.17
CA VAL A 51 -8.43 30.68 20.07
C VAL A 51 -6.97 31.05 20.29
N GLU A 52 -6.16 30.05 20.56
CA GLU A 52 -4.72 30.20 20.79
C GLU A 52 -4.02 30.44 19.43
N GLN A 53 -3.19 31.49 19.37
CA GLN A 53 -2.30 31.75 18.24
C GLN A 53 -0.87 31.91 18.79
N CYS A 54 -0.17 30.79 18.87
CA CYS A 54 1.15 30.69 19.46
C CYS A 54 2.24 31.14 18.48
N GLN A 55 3.28 31.79 19.00
CA GLN A 55 4.55 31.91 18.29
C GLN A 55 5.34 30.62 18.48
N CYS A 56 5.45 29.83 17.42
CA CYS A 56 6.07 28.52 17.49
C CYS A 56 7.61 28.58 17.45
N PRO A 57 8.28 27.68 18.18
CA PRO A 57 9.69 27.39 17.95
C PRO A 57 9.95 26.95 16.51
N MET A 58 11.20 26.98 16.07
CA MET A 58 11.56 26.75 14.67
C MET A 58 11.16 25.37 14.13
N GLU A 59 11.00 24.37 15.00
CA GLU A 59 10.67 22.99 14.68
C GLU A 59 9.16 22.71 14.58
N TYR A 60 8.32 23.67 15.01
CA TYR A 60 6.86 23.51 15.08
C TYR A 60 6.12 24.54 14.23
N THR A 61 4.90 24.20 13.82
CA THR A 61 3.98 25.04 13.06
C THR A 61 2.54 24.73 13.46
N GLY A 62 1.59 25.53 12.98
CA GLY A 62 0.18 25.48 13.40
C GLY A 62 -0.17 26.60 14.37
N LEU A 63 -1.46 26.75 14.68
CA LEU A 63 -1.94 27.83 15.55
C LEU A 63 -1.59 27.58 17.02
N SER A 64 -1.42 26.32 17.40
CA SER A 64 -1.05 25.86 18.73
C SER A 64 0.30 25.13 18.75
N CYS A 65 1.12 25.27 17.69
CA CYS A 65 2.39 24.56 17.51
C CYS A 65 2.24 23.03 17.57
N GLU A 66 1.10 22.56 17.09
CA GLU A 66 0.64 21.18 17.12
C GLU A 66 1.22 20.33 15.99
N THR A 67 1.77 20.94 14.95
CA THR A 67 2.29 20.26 13.78
C THR A 67 3.81 20.45 13.71
N CYS A 68 4.55 19.42 13.31
CA CYS A 68 5.97 19.60 13.02
C CYS A 68 6.14 20.41 11.73
N LYS A 69 7.08 21.34 11.73
CA LYS A 69 7.41 22.09 10.52
C LYS A 69 7.99 21.15 9.46
N ALA A 70 7.85 21.51 8.18
CA ALA A 70 8.50 20.77 7.09
C ALA A 70 10.01 20.57 7.37
N GLY A 71 10.51 19.35 7.13
CA GLY A 71 11.86 18.92 7.52
C GLY A 71 11.99 18.41 8.97
N TYR A 72 10.88 18.30 9.71
CA TYR A 72 10.83 17.73 11.05
C TYR A 72 9.74 16.65 11.16
N TYR A 73 10.00 15.61 11.95
CA TYR A 73 9.04 14.55 12.26
C TYR A 73 8.75 14.50 13.76
N ARG A 74 7.54 14.03 14.11
CA ARG A 74 7.11 13.85 15.49
C ARG A 74 7.64 12.51 16.02
N LYS A 75 8.52 12.56 17.01
CA LYS A 75 9.04 11.35 17.68
C LYS A 75 8.01 10.78 18.66
N ALA A 76 7.54 9.56 18.45
CA ALA A 76 6.43 8.92 19.15
C ALA A 76 6.63 8.87 20.68
N LEU A 77 7.85 8.54 21.14
CA LEU A 77 8.14 8.39 22.57
C LEU A 77 8.20 9.71 23.34
N THR A 78 8.61 10.79 22.67
CA THR A 78 8.87 12.08 23.34
C THR A 78 7.86 13.17 22.97
N ASN A 79 7.06 12.93 21.91
CA ASN A 79 6.20 13.91 21.27
C ASN A 79 6.92 15.19 20.81
N GLN A 80 8.24 15.13 20.63
CA GLN A 80 9.03 16.24 20.14
C GLN A 80 9.18 16.18 18.62
N CYS A 81 9.19 17.35 17.98
CA CYS A 81 9.56 17.48 16.59
C CYS A 81 11.08 17.49 16.46
N LEU A 82 11.64 16.48 15.79
CA LEU A 82 13.07 16.35 15.52
C LEU A 82 13.35 16.47 14.03
N GLN A 83 14.53 16.98 13.69
CA GLN A 83 14.92 17.18 12.30
C GLN A 83 15.00 15.84 11.56
N CYS A 84 14.50 15.81 10.33
CA CYS A 84 14.61 14.67 9.44
C CYS A 84 16.09 14.35 9.14
N PRO A 85 16.55 13.10 9.33
CA PRO A 85 17.91 12.68 8.98
C PRO A 85 18.04 12.37 7.48
N CYS A 86 17.43 13.21 6.63
CA CYS A 86 17.22 12.94 5.20
C CYS A 86 18.00 13.90 4.28
N ASN A 87 19.09 14.49 4.81
CA ASN A 87 20.00 15.39 4.09
C ASN A 87 19.35 16.65 3.48
N GLY A 88 18.13 17.01 3.88
CA GLY A 88 17.42 18.17 3.33
C GLY A 88 16.87 17.93 1.92
N HIS A 89 16.84 16.68 1.47
CA HIS A 89 16.32 16.26 0.18
C HIS A 89 15.05 15.43 0.33
N GLU A 90 14.24 15.71 1.34
CA GLU A 90 12.96 15.06 1.63
C GLU A 90 11.76 16.00 1.46
N SER A 91 10.64 15.47 0.97
CA SER A 91 9.34 16.15 1.04
C SER A 91 8.72 16.01 2.42
N SER A 92 8.94 14.87 3.07
CA SER A 92 8.47 14.58 4.42
C SER A 92 9.31 13.46 5.05
N CYS A 93 9.18 13.27 6.36
CA CYS A 93 9.69 12.08 7.02
C CYS A 93 8.83 11.67 8.22
N ALA A 94 8.84 10.38 8.57
CA ALA A 94 8.06 9.84 9.68
C ALA A 94 8.83 8.77 10.45
N GLU A 95 8.58 8.67 11.76
CA GLU A 95 9.12 7.58 12.57
C GLU A 95 8.33 6.29 12.29
N ARG A 96 9.07 5.23 11.95
CA ARG A 96 8.54 3.87 11.83
C ARG A 96 8.37 3.25 13.21
N PRO A 97 7.58 2.17 13.34
CA PRO A 97 7.37 1.50 14.62
C PRO A 97 8.65 0.95 15.27
N ASP A 98 9.69 0.67 14.48
CA ASP A 98 11.01 0.23 14.95
C ASP A 98 11.90 1.39 15.46
N GLY A 99 11.39 2.63 15.44
CA GLY A 99 12.11 3.84 15.82
C GLY A 99 13.03 4.39 14.73
N SER A 100 13.11 3.75 13.56
CA SER A 100 13.84 4.29 12.41
C SER A 100 13.04 5.41 11.75
N VAL A 101 13.70 6.34 11.09
CA VAL A 101 13.02 7.41 10.34
C VAL A 101 12.93 7.01 8.87
N GLN A 102 11.73 7.06 8.31
CA GLN A 102 11.49 6.90 6.90
C GLN A 102 11.46 8.27 6.23
N CYS A 103 12.37 8.47 5.29
CA CYS A 103 12.38 9.65 4.43
C CYS A 103 11.52 9.41 3.19
N GLU A 104 10.69 10.40 2.85
CA GLU A 104 10.10 10.53 1.52
C GLU A 104 10.98 11.48 0.72
N CYS A 105 11.84 10.92 -0.13
CA CYS A 105 12.81 11.72 -0.86
C CYS A 105 12.14 12.61 -1.92
N LEU A 106 12.66 13.83 -2.03
CA LEU A 106 12.40 14.70 -3.16
C LEU A 106 12.87 14.03 -4.44
N SER A 107 12.30 14.55 -5.51
CA SER A 107 12.61 14.12 -6.85
C SER A 107 14.11 14.20 -7.16
N GLY A 108 14.69 13.07 -7.61
CA GLY A 108 16.10 12.93 -7.99
C GLY A 108 16.98 12.37 -6.89
N TYR A 109 16.42 12.16 -5.69
CA TYR A 109 17.12 11.64 -4.52
C TYR A 109 16.52 10.32 -4.04
N TYR A 110 17.36 9.44 -3.53
CA TYR A 110 16.95 8.11 -3.08
C TYR A 110 17.87 7.56 -1.98
N GLY A 111 17.58 6.34 -1.56
CA GLY A 111 18.20 5.70 -0.41
C GLY A 111 17.49 6.04 0.91
N PRO A 112 17.89 5.41 2.01
CA PRO A 112 17.21 5.55 3.30
C PRO A 112 17.29 6.96 3.90
N SER A 113 18.27 7.77 3.47
CA SER A 113 18.49 9.14 3.95
C SER A 113 18.47 10.20 2.83
N CYS A 114 18.01 9.86 1.62
CA CYS A 114 18.01 10.78 0.46
C CYS A 114 19.39 11.38 0.13
N ALA A 115 20.47 10.66 0.47
CA ALA A 115 21.84 11.07 0.20
C ALA A 115 22.26 10.78 -1.25
N GLU A 116 21.67 9.76 -1.85
CA GLU A 116 22.00 9.32 -3.20
C GLU A 116 21.18 10.13 -4.21
N SER A 117 21.78 10.50 -5.33
CA SER A 117 21.11 11.24 -6.39
C SER A 117 21.42 10.64 -7.76
N GLY A 118 20.46 10.70 -8.67
CA GLY A 118 20.58 10.13 -10.01
C GLY A 118 19.35 9.35 -10.47
N LEU A 119 19.55 8.52 -11.49
CA LEU A 119 18.50 7.74 -12.13
C LEU A 119 18.14 6.52 -11.28
N MET A 120 16.95 6.53 -10.68
CA MET A 120 16.36 5.35 -10.06
C MET A 120 15.40 4.67 -11.04
N VAL A 121 15.52 3.35 -11.21
CA VAL A 121 14.60 2.55 -12.05
C VAL A 121 14.04 1.42 -11.20
N GLU A 122 12.72 1.24 -11.25
CA GLU A 122 12.01 0.20 -10.53
C GLU A 122 11.15 -0.62 -11.48
N LEU A 123 11.18 -1.95 -11.33
CA LEU A 123 10.36 -2.90 -12.08
C LEU A 123 9.57 -3.78 -11.10
N ARG A 124 8.24 -3.74 -11.16
CA ARG A 124 7.35 -4.54 -10.31
C ARG A 124 6.38 -5.38 -11.13
N PRO A 125 6.35 -6.72 -10.95
CA PRO A 125 5.25 -7.55 -11.44
C PRO A 125 3.99 -7.26 -10.62
N ILE A 126 2.84 -7.17 -11.28
CA ILE A 126 1.55 -6.89 -10.62
C ILE A 126 0.73 -8.17 -10.49
N LYS A 127 0.47 -8.85 -11.61
CA LYS A 127 -0.39 -10.03 -11.68
C LYS A 127 -0.20 -10.80 -12.99
N VAL A 128 -0.18 -12.13 -12.92
CA VAL A 128 -0.23 -13.02 -14.08
C VAL A 128 -1.69 -13.23 -14.50
N LEU A 129 -1.99 -12.98 -15.78
CA LEU A 129 -3.28 -13.18 -16.42
C LEU A 129 -3.18 -14.37 -17.39
N PHE A 130 -4.03 -15.38 -17.22
CA PHE A 130 -4.06 -16.54 -18.12
C PHE A 130 -5.28 -16.43 -19.04
N SER A 131 -5.08 -16.44 -20.36
CA SER A 131 -6.16 -16.51 -21.33
C SER A 131 -6.45 -17.98 -21.66
N GLN A 132 -7.56 -18.50 -21.16
CA GLN A 132 -7.98 -19.87 -21.44
C GLN A 132 -8.38 -20.08 -22.91
N GLN A 133 -9.01 -19.09 -23.55
CA GLN A 133 -9.38 -19.18 -24.97
C GLN A 133 -8.17 -19.21 -25.90
N ALA A 134 -7.10 -18.46 -25.60
CA ALA A 134 -5.92 -18.36 -26.46
C ALA A 134 -4.78 -19.32 -26.07
N ARG A 135 -4.88 -20.00 -24.91
CA ARG A 135 -3.77 -20.76 -24.28
C ARG A 135 -2.50 -19.92 -24.12
N GLU A 136 -2.67 -18.62 -23.85
CA GLU A 136 -1.60 -17.63 -23.75
C GLU A 136 -1.48 -17.11 -22.32
N VAL A 137 -0.23 -16.87 -21.91
CA VAL A 137 0.11 -16.29 -20.60
C VAL A 137 0.46 -14.83 -20.80
N TYR A 138 -0.17 -13.96 -20.03
CA TYR A 138 0.15 -12.55 -19.95
C TYR A 138 0.57 -12.19 -18.53
N GLU A 139 1.45 -11.22 -18.38
CA GLU A 139 1.80 -10.68 -17.07
C GLU A 139 1.92 -9.16 -17.14
N ASN A 140 1.40 -8.52 -16.10
CA ASN A 140 1.41 -7.09 -15.95
C ASN A 140 2.68 -6.65 -15.24
N PHE A 141 3.41 -5.73 -15.84
CA PHE A 141 4.56 -5.09 -15.23
C PHE A 141 4.34 -3.59 -15.13
N THR A 142 4.79 -3.04 -14.01
CA THR A 142 5.00 -1.60 -13.89
C THR A 142 6.50 -1.35 -13.95
N CYS A 143 6.92 -0.44 -14.82
CA CYS A 143 8.24 0.16 -14.73
C CYS A 143 8.13 1.65 -14.42
N SER A 144 8.91 2.14 -13.47
CA SER A 144 9.01 3.57 -13.16
C SER A 144 10.46 4.01 -13.14
N TYR A 145 10.72 5.23 -13.59
CA TYR A 145 12.00 5.88 -13.35
C TYR A 145 11.81 7.22 -12.64
N HIS A 146 12.83 7.60 -11.89
CA HIS A 146 12.96 8.90 -11.28
C HIS A 146 14.28 9.54 -11.72
N SER A 147 14.21 10.72 -12.35
CA SER A 147 15.35 11.39 -13.00
C SER A 147 15.17 12.91 -13.05
N THR A 148 16.26 13.66 -12.93
CA THR A 148 16.29 15.11 -13.16
C THR A 148 16.05 15.50 -14.62
N GLU A 149 16.26 14.57 -15.55
CA GLU A 149 16.09 14.74 -16.99
C GLU A 149 14.97 13.84 -17.55
N PRO A 150 14.25 14.26 -18.60
CA PRO A 150 13.24 13.44 -19.24
C PRO A 150 13.89 12.26 -19.98
N LEU A 151 13.51 11.04 -19.61
CA LEU A 151 14.02 9.81 -20.19
C LEU A 151 12.90 9.03 -20.89
N SER A 152 13.28 8.19 -21.85
CA SER A 152 12.36 7.22 -22.45
C SER A 152 12.60 5.84 -21.86
N MET A 153 11.61 4.96 -21.91
CA MET A 153 11.77 3.59 -21.44
C MET A 153 11.17 2.57 -22.40
N THR A 154 11.67 1.36 -22.35
CA THR A 154 11.11 0.20 -23.06
C THR A 154 11.17 -1.02 -22.16
N ILE A 155 10.14 -1.88 -22.25
CA ILE A 155 10.13 -3.15 -21.56
C ILE A 155 10.30 -4.27 -22.58
N THR A 156 11.21 -5.18 -22.27
CA THR A 156 11.67 -6.24 -23.18
C THR A 156 11.66 -7.58 -22.47
N ARG A 157 11.57 -8.67 -23.24
CA ARG A 157 11.61 -10.05 -22.73
C ARG A 157 12.84 -10.74 -23.30
N GLU A 158 13.51 -11.56 -22.50
CA GLU A 158 14.68 -12.32 -22.92
C GLU A 158 14.50 -13.81 -22.64
N PRO A 159 15.00 -14.71 -23.51
CA PRO A 159 15.60 -14.42 -24.81
C PRO A 159 14.60 -13.87 -25.83
N THR A 160 15.07 -13.05 -26.77
CA THR A 160 14.26 -12.44 -27.83
C THR A 160 13.75 -13.45 -28.86
N TRP A 161 14.31 -14.67 -28.85
CA TRP A 161 13.94 -15.78 -29.73
C TRP A 161 13.56 -16.99 -28.87
N VAL A 162 12.41 -17.58 -29.17
CA VAL A 162 11.84 -18.71 -28.44
C VAL A 162 11.47 -19.80 -29.46
N GLU A 163 11.65 -21.08 -29.11
CA GLU A 163 11.69 -22.20 -30.06
C GLU A 163 10.41 -22.43 -30.90
N ASP A 164 9.24 -21.94 -30.46
CA ASP A 164 7.97 -22.09 -31.18
C ASP A 164 7.74 -20.96 -32.21
N GLY A 165 8.42 -21.07 -33.35
CA GLY A 165 8.52 -20.05 -34.41
C GLY A 165 7.20 -19.46 -34.95
N ALA A 166 6.84 -18.28 -34.46
CA ALA A 166 6.01 -17.33 -35.22
C ALA A 166 6.55 -15.90 -35.06
N PRO A 167 7.11 -15.27 -36.11
CA PRO A 167 7.58 -13.88 -36.08
C PRO A 167 6.49 -12.87 -35.68
N ALA A 168 5.21 -13.24 -35.80
CA ALA A 168 4.06 -12.40 -35.44
C ALA A 168 3.79 -12.31 -33.93
N ALA A 169 4.20 -13.30 -33.11
CA ALA A 169 4.00 -13.27 -31.66
C ALA A 169 4.96 -12.30 -30.93
N LEU A 170 6.03 -11.88 -31.61
CA LEU A 170 7.03 -10.91 -31.13
C LEU A 170 6.66 -9.45 -31.44
N MET A 171 5.65 -9.22 -32.28
CA MET A 171 5.15 -7.88 -32.62
C MET A 171 4.12 -7.34 -31.60
N ASP A 172 3.72 -8.16 -30.63
CA ASP A 172 2.78 -7.82 -29.55
C ASP A 172 3.51 -7.26 -28.30
N SER A 173 4.45 -6.35 -28.54
CA SER A 173 4.91 -5.45 -27.49
C SER A 173 4.19 -4.12 -27.71
N GLN A 174 2.97 -4.02 -27.21
CA GLN A 174 2.36 -2.71 -27.05
C GLN A 174 3.36 -1.83 -26.30
N ALA A 175 3.63 -0.65 -26.85
CA ALA A 175 4.50 0.33 -26.20
C ALA A 175 3.99 0.52 -24.76
N PRO A 176 4.89 0.62 -23.77
CA PRO A 176 4.45 0.82 -22.39
C PRO A 176 3.48 2.00 -22.33
N HIS A 177 2.33 1.78 -21.74
CA HIS A 177 1.30 2.81 -21.58
C HIS A 177 1.66 3.68 -20.39
N LEU A 178 1.83 4.99 -20.62
CA LEU A 178 2.07 5.94 -19.54
C LEU A 178 0.86 5.95 -18.60
N ILE A 179 1.08 5.57 -17.34
CA ILE A 179 0.05 5.61 -16.29
C ILE A 179 0.07 6.97 -15.61
N GLU A 180 1.26 7.46 -15.32
CA GLU A 180 1.46 8.62 -14.46
C GLU A 180 2.76 9.32 -14.86
N GLN A 181 2.69 10.63 -15.01
CA GLN A 181 3.84 11.48 -15.25
C GLN A 181 3.89 12.52 -14.14
N TYR A 182 5.05 12.63 -13.51
CA TYR A 182 5.36 13.61 -12.48
C TYR A 182 6.58 14.42 -12.91
N ALA A 183 6.84 15.54 -12.23
CA ALA A 183 7.81 16.55 -12.66
C ALA A 183 9.20 16.00 -13.04
N HIS A 184 9.59 14.85 -12.47
CA HIS A 184 10.93 14.25 -12.59
C HIS A 184 10.87 12.74 -12.74
N GLY A 185 9.85 12.22 -13.43
CA GLY A 185 9.78 10.79 -13.72
C GLY A 185 8.45 10.37 -14.29
N ALA A 186 8.38 9.10 -14.64
CA ALA A 186 7.22 8.52 -15.28
C ALA A 186 7.07 7.07 -14.90
N LYS A 187 5.81 6.66 -14.78
CA LYS A 187 5.40 5.29 -14.50
C LYS A 187 4.64 4.75 -15.68
N TYR A 188 5.11 3.63 -16.21
CA TYR A 188 4.51 2.96 -17.35
C TYR A 188 4.01 1.58 -16.97
N PHE A 189 2.90 1.23 -17.59
CA PHE A 189 2.27 -0.09 -17.55
C PHE A 189 2.61 -0.84 -18.82
N SER A 190 2.97 -2.12 -18.71
CA SER A 190 3.01 -2.98 -19.90
C SER A 190 2.41 -4.34 -19.59
N LEU A 191 1.50 -4.75 -20.47
CA LEU A 191 0.96 -6.09 -20.54
C LEU A 191 1.86 -6.90 -21.49
N LEU A 192 2.60 -7.86 -20.96
CA LEU A 192 3.51 -8.66 -21.77
C LEU A 192 2.94 -10.05 -21.97
N ARG A 193 2.83 -10.48 -23.23
CA ARG A 193 2.64 -11.88 -23.57
C ARG A 193 3.94 -12.65 -23.32
N LEU A 194 3.86 -13.74 -22.55
CA LEU A 194 5.02 -14.55 -22.16
C LEU A 194 4.97 -15.93 -22.80
N LEU A 195 6.02 -16.25 -23.54
CA LEU A 195 6.17 -17.50 -24.29
C LEU A 195 7.06 -18.49 -23.53
N ARG A 196 6.91 -19.78 -23.86
CA ARG A 196 7.69 -20.86 -23.25
C ARG A 196 9.17 -20.70 -23.59
N GLY A 197 9.97 -20.21 -22.65
CA GLY A 197 11.41 -20.00 -22.82
C GLY A 197 11.86 -18.61 -22.44
N HIS A 198 10.94 -17.63 -22.36
CA HIS A 198 11.24 -16.35 -21.71
C HIS A 198 11.67 -16.60 -20.25
N ARG A 199 12.78 -15.96 -19.86
CA ARG A 199 13.42 -16.11 -18.55
C ARG A 199 13.45 -14.82 -17.77
N THR A 200 13.51 -13.68 -18.44
CA THR A 200 13.62 -12.37 -17.80
C THR A 200 12.77 -11.34 -18.53
N VAL A 201 12.22 -10.42 -17.74
CA VAL A 201 11.65 -9.17 -18.25
C VAL A 201 12.59 -8.06 -17.81
N THR A 202 13.02 -7.23 -18.75
CA THR A 202 13.96 -6.15 -18.50
C THR A 202 13.33 -4.82 -18.90
N CYS A 203 13.26 -3.89 -17.94
CA CYS A 203 12.98 -2.49 -18.21
C CYS A 203 14.28 -1.76 -18.51
N ARG A 204 14.33 -1.07 -19.64
CA ARG A 204 15.48 -0.32 -20.15
C ARG A 204 15.12 1.14 -20.26
N VAL A 205 15.99 2.02 -19.78
CA VAL A 205 15.79 3.47 -19.78
C VAL A 205 16.85 4.11 -20.67
N PHE A 206 16.42 5.03 -21.53
CA PHE A 206 17.25 5.69 -22.53
C PHE A 206 17.19 7.21 -22.40
N ASP A 207 18.31 7.86 -22.65
CA ASP A 207 18.38 9.32 -22.75
C ASP A 207 17.81 9.85 -24.09
N ALA A 208 17.82 11.18 -24.26
CA ALA A 208 17.35 11.84 -25.48
C ALA A 208 18.15 11.48 -26.75
N SER A 209 19.35 10.90 -26.61
CA SER A 209 20.18 10.40 -27.71
C SER A 209 19.95 8.93 -28.02
N ASN A 210 18.93 8.30 -27.41
CA ASN A 210 18.64 6.86 -27.47
C ASN A 210 19.76 5.97 -26.90
N LYS A 211 20.60 6.49 -26.01
CA LYS A 211 21.61 5.68 -25.31
C LYS A 211 20.99 5.09 -24.04
N GLU A 212 21.16 3.78 -23.84
CA GLU A 212 20.71 3.11 -22.61
C GLU A 212 21.52 3.63 -21.41
N VAL A 213 20.82 4.20 -20.43
CA VAL A 213 21.40 4.79 -19.21
C VAL A 213 21.15 3.94 -17.96
N ALA A 214 20.13 3.08 -17.97
CA ALA A 214 19.88 2.11 -16.90
C ALA A 214 19.03 0.94 -17.38
N GLN A 215 19.15 -0.20 -16.69
CA GLN A 215 18.25 -1.34 -16.84
C GLN A 215 17.94 -2.00 -15.50
N MET A 216 16.74 -2.57 -15.40
CA MET A 216 16.28 -3.37 -14.27
C MET A 216 15.60 -4.64 -14.78
N SER A 217 15.98 -5.80 -14.25
CA SER A 217 15.48 -7.10 -14.73
C SER A 217 14.78 -7.87 -13.62
N SER A 218 13.65 -8.49 -13.96
CA SER A 218 12.95 -9.47 -13.12
C SER A 218 13.03 -10.84 -13.76
N GLN A 219 13.25 -11.87 -12.95
CA GLN A 219 13.18 -13.24 -13.40
C GLN A 219 11.73 -13.67 -13.58
N ILE A 220 11.51 -14.49 -14.60
CA ILE A 220 10.24 -15.10 -14.93
C ILE A 220 10.27 -16.53 -14.42
N PHE A 221 9.44 -16.83 -13.43
CA PHE A 221 9.30 -18.18 -12.88
C PHE A 221 8.02 -18.82 -13.43
N TYR A 222 8.11 -19.44 -14.62
CA TYR A 222 7.04 -20.30 -15.14
C TYR A 222 7.53 -21.73 -15.22
N THR A 223 6.94 -22.63 -14.42
CA THR A 223 7.21 -24.06 -14.52
C THR A 223 6.18 -24.75 -15.43
N TYR A 224 6.57 -25.86 -16.07
CA TYR A 224 5.63 -26.72 -16.83
C TYR A 224 4.46 -27.20 -15.95
N LYS A 225 4.68 -27.36 -14.64
CA LYS A 225 3.65 -27.74 -13.68
C LYS A 225 2.57 -26.66 -13.52
N ASP A 226 2.93 -25.38 -13.56
CA ASP A 226 1.98 -24.26 -13.50
C ASP A 226 1.10 -24.18 -14.76
N TRP A 227 1.65 -24.61 -15.91
CA TRP A 227 0.95 -24.69 -17.19
C TRP A 227 0.01 -25.91 -17.28
N THR A 228 0.44 -27.09 -16.84
CA THR A 228 -0.40 -28.31 -16.85
C THR A 228 -1.49 -28.29 -15.77
N ALA A 229 -1.20 -27.75 -14.58
CA ALA A 229 -2.19 -27.63 -13.50
C ALA A 229 -3.38 -26.73 -13.86
N ARG A 230 -3.28 -25.93 -14.94
CA ARG A 230 -4.33 -25.03 -15.43
C ARG A 230 -4.89 -25.41 -16.81
N GLN A 231 -4.32 -26.41 -17.49
CA GLN A 231 -4.90 -26.98 -18.70
C GLN A 231 -5.93 -28.07 -18.42
N ASP A 232 -5.85 -28.71 -17.25
CA ASP A 232 -6.79 -29.74 -16.81
C ASP A 232 -8.03 -29.14 -16.12
N THR A 233 -8.50 -28.00 -16.62
CA THR A 233 -9.87 -27.54 -16.34
C THR A 233 -10.67 -27.80 -17.61
N THR A 234 -10.98 -29.07 -17.86
CA THR A 234 -12.26 -29.40 -18.47
C THR A 234 -13.33 -28.64 -17.70
N VAL A 235 -14.27 -28.03 -18.42
CA VAL A 235 -15.50 -27.45 -17.86
C VAL A 235 -16.32 -28.58 -17.25
N GLU A 236 -15.90 -29.08 -16.09
CA GLU A 236 -16.87 -29.40 -15.06
C GLU A 236 -17.06 -28.12 -14.29
N ASP A 237 -18.33 -27.74 -14.12
CA ASP A 237 -18.78 -26.71 -13.22
C ASP A 237 -18.00 -26.88 -11.91
N GLY A 238 -16.96 -26.07 -11.73
CA GLY A 238 -16.08 -26.17 -10.59
C GLY A 238 -16.98 -26.11 -9.36
N PRO A 239 -16.81 -26.99 -8.36
CA PRO A 239 -17.80 -27.15 -7.32
C PRO A 239 -18.08 -25.79 -6.70
N SER A 240 -19.29 -25.26 -6.90
CA SER A 240 -19.70 -23.94 -6.40
C SER A 240 -19.15 -23.79 -4.99
N ILE A 241 -18.23 -22.85 -4.78
CA ILE A 241 -17.57 -22.74 -3.48
C ILE A 241 -18.47 -21.84 -2.64
N GLU A 242 -19.20 -22.44 -1.70
CA GLU A 242 -19.94 -21.68 -0.70
C GLU A 242 -18.98 -21.42 0.48
N VAL A 243 -18.36 -20.24 0.48
CA VAL A 243 -17.44 -19.84 1.56
C VAL A 243 -18.26 -19.39 2.76
N THR A 244 -18.45 -20.28 3.74
CA THR A 244 -19.04 -19.92 5.02
C THR A 244 -17.94 -19.52 6.00
N VAL A 245 -17.73 -18.21 6.18
CA VAL A 245 -16.90 -17.70 7.26
C VAL A 245 -17.63 -17.98 8.58
N SER A 246 -17.15 -18.96 9.35
CA SER A 246 -17.70 -19.24 10.66
C SER A 246 -17.39 -18.06 11.60
N GLU A 247 -18.43 -17.33 11.98
CA GLU A 247 -18.38 -16.24 12.96
C GLU A 247 -17.83 -16.68 14.33
N PRO A 248 -17.29 -15.74 15.13
CA PRO A 248 -17.26 -14.28 14.88
C PRO A 248 -15.99 -13.80 14.15
N SER A 249 -16.20 -12.91 13.18
CA SER A 249 -15.18 -12.27 12.33
C SER A 249 -14.31 -11.25 13.07
N ILE A 250 -14.70 -10.82 14.28
CA ILE A 250 -13.97 -9.85 15.10
C ILE A 250 -13.71 -10.47 16.48
N LYS A 251 -12.42 -10.63 16.83
CA LYS A 251 -12.00 -11.03 18.18
C LYS A 251 -11.26 -9.87 18.85
N VAL A 252 -11.80 -9.41 19.98
CA VAL A 252 -11.10 -8.48 20.87
C VAL A 252 -10.18 -9.28 21.75
N VAL A 253 -8.88 -8.94 21.72
CA VAL A 253 -7.82 -9.72 22.36
C VAL A 253 -6.91 -8.78 23.13
N THR A 254 -6.51 -9.18 24.34
CA THR A 254 -5.56 -8.42 25.15
C THR A 254 -4.13 -8.65 24.65
N VAL A 255 -3.30 -7.61 24.74
CA VAL A 255 -1.86 -7.70 24.42
C VAL A 255 -1.22 -8.77 25.30
N ASN A 256 -0.27 -9.51 24.74
CA ASN A 256 0.45 -10.64 25.35
C ASN A 256 -0.39 -11.90 25.63
N SER A 257 -1.55 -12.04 24.96
CA SER A 257 -2.33 -13.27 24.98
C SER A 257 -2.14 -14.09 23.70
N THR A 258 -2.80 -15.24 23.59
CA THR A 258 -2.80 -16.07 22.38
C THR A 258 -4.18 -15.98 21.72
N VAL A 259 -4.22 -15.60 20.44
CA VAL A 259 -5.45 -15.61 19.64
C VAL A 259 -5.46 -16.80 18.68
N GLN A 260 -6.63 -17.41 18.55
CA GLN A 260 -6.89 -18.44 17.55
C GLN A 260 -7.98 -17.95 16.61
N LEU A 261 -7.69 -17.89 15.32
CA LEU A 261 -8.63 -17.55 14.27
C LEU A 261 -8.92 -18.81 13.44
N ALA A 262 -10.20 -19.11 13.26
CA ALA A 262 -10.64 -20.28 12.50
C ALA A 262 -11.44 -19.81 11.29
N CYS A 263 -11.14 -20.36 10.14
CA CYS A 263 -11.84 -20.13 8.89
C CYS A 263 -12.10 -21.49 8.24
N SER A 264 -13.32 -21.73 7.78
CA SER A 264 -13.67 -22.97 7.08
C SER A 264 -14.11 -22.63 5.67
N ALA A 265 -13.50 -23.27 4.67
CA ALA A 265 -13.98 -23.24 3.30
C ALA A 265 -14.42 -24.64 2.89
N ARG A 266 -15.62 -24.75 2.31
CA ARG A 266 -16.17 -26.03 1.83
C ARG A 266 -16.67 -25.84 0.41
N ALA A 267 -16.30 -26.75 -0.48
CA ALA A 267 -16.90 -26.80 -1.81
C ALA A 267 -18.31 -27.41 -1.71
N VAL A 268 -19.24 -27.04 -2.59
CA VAL A 268 -20.60 -27.62 -2.64
C VAL A 268 -20.58 -29.14 -2.88
N THR A 269 -19.51 -29.68 -3.47
CA THR A 269 -19.27 -31.14 -3.59
C THR A 269 -18.77 -31.82 -2.32
N GLY A 270 -18.62 -31.08 -1.21
CA GLY A 270 -18.22 -31.59 0.11
C GLY A 270 -16.72 -31.78 0.31
N THR A 271 -15.89 -31.44 -0.68
CA THR A 271 -14.42 -31.49 -0.58
C THR A 271 -13.89 -30.38 0.34
N ARG A 272 -12.87 -30.71 1.15
CA ARG A 272 -12.20 -29.73 2.03
C ARG A 272 -11.19 -28.93 1.20
N ILE A 273 -11.29 -27.61 1.28
CA ILE A 273 -10.43 -26.68 0.56
C ILE A 273 -9.30 -26.23 1.52
N PRO A 274 -8.02 -26.23 1.11
CA PRO A 274 -6.95 -25.67 1.92
C PRO A 274 -7.17 -24.18 2.11
N VAL A 275 -7.10 -23.71 3.36
CA VAL A 275 -7.32 -22.31 3.74
C VAL A 275 -6.02 -21.76 4.32
N THR A 276 -5.54 -20.67 3.74
CA THR A 276 -4.32 -19.96 4.18
C THR A 276 -4.66 -18.55 4.66
N TRP A 277 -3.93 -18.09 5.66
CA TRP A 277 -4.10 -16.76 6.23
C TRP A 277 -3.07 -15.76 5.69
N SER A 278 -3.52 -14.53 5.44
CA SER A 278 -2.68 -13.38 5.09
C SER A 278 -3.11 -12.15 5.89
N LYS A 279 -2.17 -11.27 6.22
CA LYS A 279 -2.44 -10.00 6.88
C LYS A 279 -2.58 -8.88 5.84
N VAL A 280 -3.53 -7.97 6.02
CA VAL A 280 -3.68 -6.80 5.15
C VAL A 280 -2.67 -5.73 5.61
N GLY A 281 -1.93 -5.16 4.66
CA GLY A 281 -0.94 -4.12 4.98
C GLY A 281 0.36 -4.64 5.63
N GLY A 282 0.63 -5.94 5.59
CA GLY A 282 1.88 -6.50 6.10
C GLY A 282 1.92 -8.03 6.12
N GLU A 283 2.93 -8.59 6.78
CA GLU A 283 3.08 -10.04 6.96
C GLU A 283 2.51 -10.49 8.31
N LEU A 284 2.15 -11.78 8.40
CA LEU A 284 1.84 -12.39 9.69
C LEU A 284 3.10 -12.36 10.59
N PRO A 285 2.95 -12.16 11.91
CA PRO A 285 4.10 -12.00 12.80
C PRO A 285 5.02 -13.22 12.80
N TYR A 286 6.25 -13.02 12.34
CA TYR A 286 7.25 -14.08 12.21
C TYR A 286 7.56 -14.73 13.56
N GLY A 287 7.59 -16.07 13.60
CA GLY A 287 7.88 -16.84 14.81
C GLY A 287 6.74 -16.88 15.86
N ARG A 288 5.69 -16.06 15.69
CA ARG A 288 4.52 -16.02 16.59
C ARG A 288 3.22 -16.44 15.92
N ALA A 289 3.13 -16.35 14.60
CA ALA A 289 2.01 -16.84 13.81
C ALA A 289 2.24 -18.27 13.31
N ARG A 290 1.27 -19.16 13.54
CA ARG A 290 1.26 -20.54 13.05
C ARG A 290 -0.04 -20.83 12.31
N ASP A 291 0.05 -20.90 10.98
CA ASP A 291 -1.04 -21.30 10.09
C ASP A 291 -0.93 -22.80 9.78
N ASN A 292 -1.97 -23.57 10.08
CA ASN A 292 -2.00 -25.01 9.80
C ASN A 292 -2.43 -25.36 8.37
N ARG A 293 -2.73 -24.36 7.52
CA ARG A 293 -3.25 -24.50 6.14
C ARG A 293 -4.58 -25.24 6.01
N GLN A 294 -5.24 -25.47 7.14
CA GLN A 294 -6.54 -26.10 7.26
C GLN A 294 -7.54 -25.15 7.92
N GLY A 295 -7.22 -23.85 7.92
CA GLY A 295 -8.11 -22.79 8.39
C GLY A 295 -7.89 -22.32 9.81
N LEU A 296 -6.97 -22.89 10.58
CA LEU A 296 -6.63 -22.40 11.93
C LEU A 296 -5.32 -21.62 11.90
N LEU A 297 -5.40 -20.35 12.30
CA LEU A 297 -4.26 -19.50 12.60
C LEU A 297 -4.16 -19.29 14.11
N VAL A 298 -2.99 -19.54 14.67
CA VAL A 298 -2.66 -19.24 16.07
C VAL A 298 -1.60 -18.15 16.09
N ILE A 299 -1.88 -17.03 16.76
CA ILE A 299 -0.89 -15.99 17.04
C ILE A 299 -0.65 -15.95 18.54
N THR A 300 0.57 -16.27 18.96
CA THR A 300 1.01 -16.17 20.36
C THR A 300 1.59 -14.80 20.65
N GLU A 301 1.53 -14.38 21.91
CA GLU A 301 2.07 -13.09 22.38
C GLU A 301 1.57 -11.92 21.53
N VAL A 302 0.24 -11.78 21.41
CA VAL A 302 -0.41 -10.78 20.55
C VAL A 302 0.07 -9.37 20.89
N GLN A 303 0.47 -8.62 19.86
CA GLN A 303 0.98 -7.26 19.95
C GLN A 303 0.01 -6.28 19.32
N TYR A 304 0.12 -4.98 19.65
CA TYR A 304 -0.69 -3.94 19.01
C TYR A 304 -0.53 -3.92 17.48
N LEU A 305 0.68 -4.26 17.00
CA LEU A 305 1.01 -4.38 15.58
C LEU A 305 0.34 -5.59 14.90
N ASP A 306 -0.25 -6.53 15.62
CA ASP A 306 -0.92 -7.70 15.04
C ASP A 306 -2.37 -7.38 14.58
N VAL A 307 -2.89 -6.20 14.92
CA VAL A 307 -4.20 -5.69 14.50
C VAL A 307 -4.12 -5.11 13.08
N ASN A 308 -5.13 -5.37 12.25
CA ASN A 308 -5.30 -4.67 10.96
C ASN A 308 -5.82 -3.25 11.24
N GLN A 309 -5.21 -2.24 10.62
CA GLN A 309 -5.81 -0.89 10.53
C GLN A 309 -6.84 -0.85 9.41
#